data_AF-A0A8J2EDG7-F1
#
_entry.id   AF-A0A8J2EDG7-F1
#
_cell.length_a   1.000
_cell.length_b   1.000
_cell.length_c   1.000
_cell.angle_alpha   90.00
_cell.angle_beta   90.00
_cell.angle_gamma   90.00
#
_symmetry.space_group_name_H-M   'P 1'
#
loop_
_entity.id
_entity.type
_entity.pdbx_description
1 polymer ?
#
loop_
_entity_poly.entity_id
_entity_poly.type
_entity_poly.pdbx_seq_one_letter_code
_entity_poly.pdbx_strand_id
1 'polypeptide(L)'
;MEACNTVERELDKVLLKFTDINDQAGAVLRDLISEIETFKRELDQAPPDQELTPKQIEILKQSVSKVRDTVHRLATDHRESHSTVSKVGKAIDRNFIADFASTSREDVFNGTEKTQLLNQVICQHFYRQGMLDIAEELAAETGIKTDDSKKEPFNELNKILDCLKQRNLEPALEWTKNHRDALLAQNSSLEFKLHRLQFIRLVQQGPSSQAEAVMYARKNLTQFVTRHEKEVQSLMGTLLYLPNGIQSSPYSHLLDPNLWLDIHDVFTKEACTLLGLSVDSPLSCKCGMYSIAGIAKYQASYATETIFACPILRQQSTENNPPMKLVCGHVISRDALNKLTNSNKLKCPYCPVEQNPEDARLIYF
;
A
#
# COMPACT_ATOMS: atom_id res chain seq x y z
N MET A 1 24.87 4.08 -18.14
CA MET A 1 24.05 4.05 -19.37
C MET A 1 24.11 2.68 -20.03
N GLU A 2 25.29 2.11 -20.28
CA GLU A 2 25.46 0.75 -20.85
C GLU A 2 24.81 -0.37 -20.01
N ALA A 3 24.95 -0.31 -18.68
CA ALA A 3 24.26 -1.21 -17.74
C ALA A 3 22.73 -1.21 -17.91
N CYS A 4 22.14 -0.01 -18.05
CA CYS A 4 20.70 0.14 -18.28
C CYS A 4 20.28 -0.46 -19.62
N ASN A 5 21.03 -0.16 -20.69
CA ASN A 5 20.74 -0.67 -22.04
C ASN A 5 20.83 -2.21 -22.10
N THR A 6 21.73 -2.83 -21.34
CA THR A 6 21.82 -4.30 -21.25
C THR A 6 20.59 -4.92 -20.59
N VAL A 7 20.08 -4.31 -19.53
CA VAL A 7 18.84 -4.78 -18.86
C VAL A 7 17.62 -4.52 -19.73
N GLU A 8 17.55 -3.35 -20.37
CA GLU A 8 16.48 -2.96 -21.28
C GLU A 8 16.32 -3.97 -22.42
N ARG A 9 17.43 -4.40 -23.05
CA ARG A 9 17.39 -5.44 -24.10
C ARG A 9 16.82 -6.78 -23.64
N GLU A 10 17.08 -7.20 -22.39
CA GLU A 10 16.50 -8.43 -21.85
C GLU A 10 15.02 -8.23 -21.48
N LEU A 11 14.66 -7.02 -21.02
CA LEU A 11 13.27 -6.65 -20.75
C LEU A 11 12.43 -6.63 -22.03
N ASP A 12 12.96 -6.07 -23.12
CA ASP A 12 12.29 -6.05 -24.43
C ASP A 12 11.97 -7.46 -24.93
N LYS A 13 12.90 -8.41 -24.75
CA LYS A 13 12.67 -9.83 -25.09
C LYS A 13 11.53 -10.45 -24.29
N VAL A 14 11.39 -10.06 -23.02
CA VAL A 14 10.27 -10.50 -22.17
C VAL A 14 8.98 -9.88 -22.69
N LEU A 15 8.96 -8.56 -22.91
CA LEU A 15 7.77 -7.84 -23.37
C LEU A 15 7.26 -8.37 -24.71
N LEU A 16 8.16 -8.59 -25.68
CA LEU A 16 7.82 -9.21 -26.96
C LEU A 16 7.21 -10.59 -26.78
N LYS A 17 7.87 -11.48 -26.01
CA LYS A 17 7.34 -12.84 -25.76
C LYS A 17 5.95 -12.82 -25.10
N PHE A 18 5.73 -11.95 -24.12
CA PHE A 18 4.42 -11.82 -23.47
C PHE A 18 3.36 -11.27 -24.41
N THR A 19 3.73 -10.32 -25.27
CA THR A 19 2.82 -9.74 -26.27
C THR A 19 2.40 -10.80 -27.28
N ASP A 20 3.35 -11.57 -27.81
CA ASP A 20 3.09 -12.66 -28.76
C ASP A 20 2.16 -13.73 -28.16
N ILE A 21 2.43 -14.17 -26.92
CA ILE A 21 1.58 -15.15 -26.22
C ILE A 21 0.17 -14.58 -26.04
N ASN A 22 0.05 -13.32 -25.62
CA ASN A 22 -1.24 -12.69 -25.36
C ASN A 22 -2.05 -12.47 -26.63
N ASP A 23 -1.40 -12.06 -27.72
CA ASP A 23 -2.05 -11.83 -29.01
C ASP A 23 -2.52 -13.16 -29.62
N GLN A 24 -1.66 -14.18 -29.60
CA GLN A 24 -1.99 -15.50 -30.13
C GLN A 24 -3.08 -16.19 -29.29
N ALA A 25 -2.92 -16.24 -27.96
CA ALA A 25 -3.93 -16.84 -27.09
C ALA A 25 -5.24 -16.06 -27.12
N GLY A 26 -5.17 -14.72 -27.13
CA GLY A 26 -6.33 -13.85 -27.21
C GLY A 26 -7.12 -14.04 -28.49
N ALA A 27 -6.47 -14.16 -29.65
CA ALA A 27 -7.14 -14.43 -30.92
C ALA A 27 -7.87 -15.79 -30.89
N VAL A 28 -7.17 -16.86 -30.50
CA VAL A 28 -7.74 -18.21 -30.45
C VAL A 28 -8.90 -18.30 -29.45
N LEU A 29 -8.78 -17.69 -28.27
CA LEU A 29 -9.84 -17.69 -27.27
C LEU A 29 -11.06 -16.89 -27.74
N ARG A 30 -10.88 -15.75 -28.42
CA ARG A 30 -11.99 -14.99 -29.01
C ARG A 30 -12.75 -15.81 -30.05
N ASP A 31 -12.03 -16.50 -30.93
CA ASP A 31 -12.64 -17.36 -31.94
C ASP A 31 -13.43 -18.50 -31.29
N LEU A 32 -12.86 -19.17 -30.29
CA LEU A 32 -13.54 -20.24 -29.55
C LEU A 32 -14.76 -19.74 -28.76
N ILE A 33 -14.69 -18.56 -28.14
CA ILE A 33 -15.83 -17.94 -27.46
C ILE A 33 -16.94 -17.65 -28.47
N SER A 34 -16.61 -17.08 -29.63
CA SER A 34 -17.58 -16.77 -30.69
C SER A 34 -18.25 -18.05 -31.25
N GLU A 35 -17.47 -19.12 -31.46
CA GLU A 35 -17.99 -20.43 -31.85
C GLU A 35 -19.00 -20.95 -30.80
N ILE A 36 -18.62 -20.97 -29.51
CA ILE A 36 -19.45 -21.48 -28.42
C ILE A 36 -20.71 -20.62 -28.20
N GLU A 37 -20.60 -19.30 -28.28
CA GLU A 37 -21.75 -18.39 -28.16
C GLU A 37 -22.73 -18.57 -29.32
N THR A 38 -22.24 -18.83 -30.52
CA THR A 38 -23.09 -19.12 -31.68
C THR A 38 -23.83 -20.43 -31.48
N PHE A 39 -23.14 -21.49 -31.03
CA PHE A 39 -23.80 -22.75 -30.66
C PHE A 39 -24.83 -22.58 -29.55
N LYS A 40 -24.52 -21.80 -28.52
CA LYS A 40 -25.47 -21.51 -27.44
C LYS A 40 -26.73 -20.84 -27.96
N ARG A 41 -26.60 -19.83 -28.85
CA ARG A 41 -27.76 -19.17 -29.48
C ARG A 41 -28.59 -20.13 -30.33
N GLU A 42 -27.94 -21.03 -31.06
CA GLU A 42 -28.65 -22.06 -31.84
C GLU A 42 -29.45 -23.02 -30.94
N LEU A 43 -28.92 -23.37 -29.77
CA LEU A 43 -29.62 -24.21 -28.79
C LEU A 43 -30.77 -23.47 -28.10
N ASP A 44 -30.57 -22.20 -27.74
CA ASP A 44 -31.61 -21.37 -27.11
C ASP A 44 -32.81 -21.11 -28.06
N GLN A 45 -32.57 -21.16 -29.38
CA GLN A 45 -33.61 -20.98 -30.41
C GLN A 45 -34.25 -22.30 -30.86
N ALA A 46 -33.71 -23.45 -30.45
CA ALA A 46 -34.26 -24.75 -30.81
C ALA A 46 -35.50 -25.09 -29.95
N PRO A 47 -36.48 -25.85 -30.48
CA PRO A 47 -37.56 -26.40 -29.69
C PRO A 47 -37.03 -27.28 -28.54
N PRO A 48 -37.71 -27.31 -27.38
CA PRO A 48 -37.22 -28.02 -26.19
C PRO A 48 -37.04 -29.55 -26.37
N ASP A 49 -37.69 -30.14 -27.38
CA ASP A 49 -37.60 -31.58 -27.69
C ASP A 49 -36.69 -31.90 -28.90
N GLN A 50 -35.92 -30.93 -29.40
CA GLN A 50 -35.02 -31.15 -30.53
C GLN A 50 -33.71 -31.80 -30.07
N GLU A 51 -33.48 -33.06 -30.48
CA GLU A 51 -32.20 -33.72 -30.27
C GLU A 51 -31.07 -33.08 -31.10
N LEU A 52 -29.86 -33.06 -30.53
CA LEU A 52 -28.65 -32.60 -31.21
C LEU A 52 -28.37 -33.46 -32.44
N THR A 53 -28.15 -32.82 -33.59
CA THR A 53 -27.73 -33.56 -34.78
C THR A 53 -26.33 -34.14 -34.60
N PRO A 54 -25.99 -35.28 -35.25
CA PRO A 54 -24.65 -35.87 -35.21
C PRO A 54 -23.54 -34.89 -35.59
N LYS A 55 -23.84 -33.94 -36.49
CA LYS A 55 -22.93 -32.86 -36.90
C LYS A 55 -22.68 -31.87 -35.76
N GLN A 56 -23.72 -31.45 -35.03
CA GLN A 56 -23.58 -30.55 -33.88
C GLN A 56 -22.78 -31.20 -32.74
N ILE A 57 -23.01 -32.50 -32.49
CA ILE A 57 -22.25 -33.27 -31.50
C ILE A 57 -20.76 -33.30 -31.87
N GLU A 58 -20.44 -33.52 -33.15
CA GLU A 58 -19.06 -33.55 -33.62
C GLU A 58 -18.37 -32.18 -33.51
N ILE A 59 -19.06 -31.09 -33.88
CA ILE A 59 -18.49 -29.75 -33.74
C ILE A 59 -18.25 -29.41 -32.27
N LEU A 60 -19.18 -29.75 -31.37
CA LEU A 60 -19.01 -29.53 -29.93
C LEU A 60 -17.80 -30.30 -29.38
N LYS A 61 -17.62 -31.57 -29.78
CA LYS A 61 -16.44 -32.37 -29.41
C LYS A 61 -15.15 -31.73 -29.89
N GLN A 62 -15.12 -31.21 -31.12
CA GLN A 62 -13.96 -30.53 -31.68
C GLN A 62 -13.67 -29.23 -30.94
N SER A 63 -14.67 -28.39 -30.67
CA SER A 63 -14.50 -27.15 -29.90
C SER A 63 -13.99 -27.43 -28.48
N VAL A 64 -14.51 -28.44 -27.79
CA VAL A 64 -14.01 -28.86 -26.47
C VAL A 64 -12.55 -29.33 -26.54
N SER A 65 -12.17 -30.10 -27.56
CA SER A 65 -10.76 -30.50 -27.74
C SER A 65 -9.87 -29.28 -27.98
N LYS A 66 -10.27 -28.36 -28.87
CA LYS A 66 -9.53 -27.12 -29.14
C LYS A 66 -9.37 -26.24 -27.90
N VAL A 67 -10.39 -26.15 -27.04
CA VAL A 67 -10.31 -25.43 -25.77
C VAL A 67 -9.26 -26.07 -24.87
N ARG A 68 -9.30 -27.40 -24.69
CA ARG A 68 -8.33 -28.13 -23.89
C ARG A 68 -6.90 -27.92 -24.39
N ASP A 69 -6.68 -28.01 -25.70
CA ASP A 69 -5.36 -27.89 -26.31
C ASP A 69 -4.82 -26.46 -26.20
N THR A 70 -5.69 -25.44 -26.34
CA THR A 70 -5.36 -24.03 -26.14
C THR A 70 -4.95 -23.75 -24.69
N VAL A 71 -5.72 -24.25 -23.72
CA VAL A 71 -5.39 -24.09 -22.29
C VAL A 71 -4.07 -24.78 -21.93
N HIS A 72 -3.83 -25.99 -22.46
CA HIS A 72 -2.58 -26.70 -22.24
C HIS A 72 -1.36 -25.97 -22.82
N ARG A 73 -1.52 -25.41 -24.02
CA ARG A 73 -0.49 -24.59 -24.67
C ARG A 73 -0.17 -23.34 -23.84
N LEU A 74 -1.20 -22.60 -23.42
CA LEU A 74 -1.04 -21.40 -22.60
C LEU A 74 -0.31 -21.69 -21.28
N ALA A 75 -0.62 -22.81 -20.63
CA ALA A 75 0.08 -23.25 -19.42
C ALA A 75 1.57 -23.55 -19.68
N THR A 76 1.88 -24.14 -20.83
CA THR A 76 3.25 -24.42 -21.26
C THR A 76 4.02 -23.14 -21.56
N ASP A 77 3.43 -22.24 -22.35
CA ASP A 77 4.02 -20.95 -22.71
C ASP A 77 4.29 -20.08 -21.48
N HIS A 78 3.35 -20.06 -20.52
CA HIS A 78 3.52 -19.39 -19.23
C HIS A 78 4.71 -19.96 -18.44
N ARG A 79 4.84 -21.29 -18.39
CA ARG A 79 5.97 -21.95 -17.72
C ARG A 79 7.31 -21.56 -18.35
N GLU A 80 7.37 -21.50 -19.68
CA GLU A 80 8.59 -21.14 -20.39
C GLU A 80 8.98 -19.66 -20.21
N SER A 81 8.01 -18.77 -19.98
CA SER A 81 8.26 -17.35 -19.73
C SER A 81 9.07 -17.07 -18.46
N HIS A 82 8.99 -17.93 -17.43
CA HIS A 82 9.82 -17.80 -16.22
C HIS A 82 11.32 -17.80 -16.54
N SER A 83 11.75 -18.55 -17.56
CA SER A 83 13.16 -18.60 -17.95
C SER A 83 13.64 -17.26 -18.51
N THR A 84 12.81 -16.56 -19.29
CA THR A 84 13.12 -15.24 -19.85
C THR A 84 13.11 -14.17 -18.76
N VAL A 85 12.13 -14.20 -17.84
CA VAL A 85 12.09 -13.29 -16.68
C VAL A 85 13.31 -13.46 -15.77
N SER A 86 13.77 -14.71 -15.56
CA SER A 86 14.99 -14.98 -14.78
C SER A 86 16.25 -14.37 -15.42
N LYS A 87 16.32 -14.25 -16.76
CA LYS A 87 17.44 -13.61 -17.44
C LYS A 87 17.50 -12.11 -17.16
N VAL A 88 16.35 -11.43 -17.07
CA VAL A 88 16.27 -10.03 -16.65
C VAL A 88 16.84 -9.85 -15.24
N GLY A 89 16.41 -10.69 -14.29
CA GLY A 89 16.95 -10.67 -12.92
C GLY A 89 18.47 -10.82 -12.89
N LYS A 90 19.01 -11.82 -13.61
CA LYS A 90 20.46 -12.02 -13.73
C LYS A 90 21.17 -10.86 -14.43
N ALA A 91 20.53 -10.20 -15.39
CA ALA A 91 21.09 -9.03 -16.05
C ALA A 91 21.16 -7.84 -15.07
N ILE A 92 20.14 -7.65 -14.22
CA ILE A 92 20.15 -6.64 -13.15
C ILE A 92 21.31 -6.95 -12.19
N ASP A 93 21.39 -8.17 -11.67
CA ASP A 93 22.42 -8.57 -10.69
C ASP A 93 23.86 -8.41 -11.21
N ARG A 94 24.07 -8.57 -12.53
CA ARG A 94 25.40 -8.45 -13.16
C ARG A 94 25.79 -7.00 -13.46
N ASN A 95 24.82 -6.15 -13.76
CA ASN A 95 25.07 -4.79 -14.24
C ASN A 95 24.90 -3.72 -13.15
N PHE A 96 24.25 -4.06 -12.03
CA PHE A 96 24.03 -3.16 -10.91
C PHE A 96 24.66 -3.71 -9.64
N ILE A 97 25.29 -2.82 -8.88
CA ILE A 97 25.93 -3.14 -7.61
C ILE A 97 24.84 -3.17 -6.54
N ALA A 98 24.68 -4.30 -5.85
CA ALA A 98 23.76 -4.44 -4.71
C ALA A 98 24.29 -3.78 -3.42
N ASP A 99 25.55 -3.36 -3.43
CA ASP A 99 26.20 -2.66 -2.32
C ASP A 99 25.97 -1.14 -2.39
N PHE A 100 25.03 -0.68 -1.57
CA PHE A 100 24.69 0.73 -1.39
C PHE A 100 25.59 1.45 -0.37
N ALA A 101 26.64 0.79 0.19
CA ALA A 101 27.55 1.44 1.12
C ALA A 101 28.25 2.67 0.50
N SER A 102 28.42 2.68 -0.82
CA SER A 102 28.95 3.81 -1.58
C SER A 102 28.00 5.03 -1.64
N THR A 103 26.71 4.85 -1.35
CA THR A 103 25.72 5.94 -1.26
C THR A 103 25.68 6.55 0.15
N SER A 104 26.08 5.80 1.18
CA SER A 104 26.26 6.30 2.55
C SER A 104 27.66 6.88 2.72
N ARG A 105 27.80 8.17 2.46
CA ARG A 105 29.01 8.90 2.87
C ARG A 105 29.00 9.09 4.39
N GLU A 106 29.90 8.42 5.10
CA GLU A 106 30.03 8.49 6.57
C GLU A 106 30.33 9.91 7.08
N ASP A 107 30.89 10.77 6.22
CA ASP A 107 31.25 12.15 6.56
C ASP A 107 30.13 13.18 6.35
N VAL A 108 28.97 12.77 5.82
CA VAL A 108 27.90 13.71 5.44
C VAL A 108 27.39 14.50 6.64
N PHE A 109 27.21 13.85 7.79
CA PHE A 109 26.68 14.46 9.02
C PHE A 109 27.77 14.85 10.02
N ASN A 110 29.05 14.69 9.66
CA ASN A 110 30.14 15.11 10.54
C ASN A 110 30.19 16.63 10.63
N GLY A 111 30.31 17.13 11.87
CA GLY A 111 30.38 18.56 12.19
C GLY A 111 29.22 19.01 13.10
N THR A 112 29.53 19.92 14.02
CA THR A 112 28.59 20.43 15.03
C THR A 112 27.34 21.05 14.40
N GLU A 113 27.50 21.86 13.35
CA GLU A 113 26.40 22.51 12.63
C GLU A 113 25.45 21.51 11.97
N LYS A 114 26.00 20.49 11.31
CA LYS A 114 25.20 19.45 10.64
C LYS A 114 24.47 18.55 11.63
N THR A 115 25.11 18.26 12.77
CA THR A 115 24.50 17.52 13.87
C THR A 115 23.32 18.30 14.46
N GLN A 116 23.47 19.62 14.62
CA GLN A 116 22.37 20.49 15.06
C GLN A 116 21.21 20.51 14.06
N LEU A 117 21.50 20.60 12.76
CA LEU A 117 20.48 20.52 11.71
C LEU A 117 19.76 19.17 11.72
N LEU A 118 20.50 18.07 11.87
CA LEU A 118 19.92 16.72 11.96
C LEU A 118 18.98 16.61 13.16
N ASN A 119 19.43 17.03 14.34
CA ASN A 119 18.62 17.03 15.55
C ASN A 119 17.37 17.91 15.39
N GLN A 120 17.46 19.04 14.68
CA GLN A 120 16.31 19.88 14.37
C GLN A 120 15.30 19.16 13.46
N VAL A 121 15.79 18.43 12.46
CA VAL A 121 14.94 17.61 11.56
C VAL A 121 14.28 16.47 12.33
N ILE A 122 14.99 15.82 13.27
CA ILE A 122 14.43 14.78 14.13
C ILE A 122 13.36 15.35 15.06
N CYS A 123 13.60 16.49 15.70
CA CYS A 123 12.59 17.16 16.52
C CYS A 123 11.33 17.48 15.69
N GLN A 124 11.49 18.06 14.50
CA GLN A 124 10.36 18.33 13.59
C GLN A 124 9.61 17.05 13.18
N HIS A 125 10.32 15.93 13.03
CA HIS A 125 9.67 14.65 12.77
C HIS A 125 8.80 14.20 13.94
N PHE A 126 9.29 14.30 15.17
CA PHE A 126 8.53 13.94 16.36
C PHE A 126 7.32 14.85 16.58
N TYR A 127 7.46 16.16 16.34
CA TYR A 127 6.32 17.09 16.30
C TYR A 127 5.28 16.67 15.26
N ARG A 128 5.69 16.26 14.05
CA ARG A 128 4.76 15.77 13.00
C ARG A 128 4.04 14.47 13.37
N GLN A 129 4.65 13.64 14.20
CA GLN A 129 4.10 12.34 14.61
C GLN A 129 3.26 12.43 15.90
N GLY A 130 3.19 13.61 16.53
CA GLY A 130 2.49 13.80 17.81
C GLY A 130 3.28 13.35 19.03
N MET A 131 4.55 13.00 18.90
CA MET A 131 5.44 12.63 20.02
C MET A 131 6.09 13.89 20.61
N LEU A 132 5.28 14.72 21.24
CA LEU A 132 5.70 16.03 21.74
C LEU A 132 6.70 15.93 22.89
N ASP A 133 6.47 14.98 23.79
CA ASP A 133 7.34 14.65 24.92
C ASP A 133 8.77 14.30 24.45
N ILE A 134 8.89 13.41 23.46
CA ILE A 134 10.19 13.01 22.90
C ILE A 134 10.85 14.19 22.19
N ALA A 135 10.07 14.99 21.46
CA ALA A 135 10.59 16.16 20.76
C ALA A 135 11.12 17.24 21.73
N GLU A 136 10.44 17.44 22.86
CA GLU A 136 10.83 18.39 23.90
C GLU A 136 12.07 17.93 24.66
N GLU A 137 12.14 16.65 25.05
CA GLU A 137 13.32 16.09 25.71
C GLU A 137 14.55 16.18 24.80
N LEU A 138 14.42 15.79 23.53
CA LEU A 138 15.51 15.91 22.55
C LEU A 138 15.95 17.36 22.34
N ALA A 139 15.00 18.30 22.29
CA ALA A 139 15.31 19.71 22.15
C ALA A 139 16.07 20.26 23.38
N ALA A 140 15.70 19.82 24.59
CA ALA A 140 16.37 20.18 25.83
C ALA A 140 17.80 19.62 25.90
N GLU A 141 17.99 18.35 25.58
CA GLU A 141 19.31 17.69 25.58
C GLU A 141 20.27 18.28 24.55
N THR A 142 19.76 18.65 23.38
CA THR A 142 20.58 19.15 22.26
C THR A 142 20.73 20.68 22.24
N GLY A 143 20.05 21.39 23.14
CA GLY A 143 20.06 22.85 23.23
C GLY A 143 19.41 23.54 22.03
N ILE A 144 18.51 22.86 21.31
CA ILE A 144 17.83 23.42 20.15
C ILE A 144 16.74 24.37 20.62
N LYS A 145 16.88 25.66 20.28
CA LYS A 145 15.80 26.62 20.39
C LYS A 145 14.79 26.37 19.28
N THR A 146 13.80 25.53 19.55
CA THR A 146 12.64 25.36 18.69
C THR A 146 11.79 26.62 18.75
N ASP A 147 11.54 27.24 17.60
CA ASP A 147 10.59 28.34 17.45
C ASP A 147 9.16 27.84 17.71
N ASP A 148 8.53 28.28 18.79
CA ASP A 148 7.20 27.82 19.19
C ASP A 148 6.13 28.10 18.12
N SER A 149 6.35 29.12 17.27
CA SER A 149 5.52 29.41 16.09
C SER A 149 5.42 28.23 15.11
N LYS A 150 6.45 27.38 15.07
CA LYS A 150 6.48 26.17 14.21
C LYS A 150 5.91 24.94 14.90
N LYS A 151 5.68 24.97 16.22
CA LYS A 151 5.08 23.87 16.99
C LYS A 151 3.56 23.94 16.99
N GLU A 152 3.02 25.15 17.17
CA GLU A 152 1.57 25.39 17.26
C GLU A 152 0.76 24.71 16.14
N PRO A 153 1.15 24.77 14.86
CA PRO A 153 0.42 24.10 13.79
C PRO A 153 0.43 22.57 13.96
N PHE A 154 1.54 21.97 14.36
CA PHE A 154 1.60 20.52 14.59
C PHE A 154 0.78 20.12 15.81
N ASN A 155 0.79 20.91 16.88
CA ASN A 155 -0.02 20.64 18.07
C ASN A 155 -1.51 20.63 17.76
N GLU A 156 -1.99 21.63 17.00
CA GLU A 156 -3.38 21.67 16.55
C GLU A 156 -3.71 20.47 15.66
N LEU A 157 -2.87 20.17 14.65
CA LEU A 157 -3.09 19.04 13.76
C LEU A 157 -3.11 17.70 14.51
N ASN A 158 -2.14 17.44 15.38
CA ASN A 158 -2.07 16.20 16.15
C ASN A 158 -3.29 16.03 17.05
N LYS A 159 -3.76 17.10 17.68
CA LYS A 159 -4.99 17.08 18.47
C LYS A 159 -6.20 16.68 17.62
N ILE A 160 -6.31 17.22 16.40
CA ILE A 160 -7.37 16.86 15.47
C ILE A 160 -7.23 15.39 15.02
N LEU A 161 -6.02 14.95 14.69
CA LEU A 161 -5.73 13.57 14.29
C LEU A 161 -6.07 12.56 15.40
N ASP A 162 -5.75 12.87 16.64
CA ASP A 162 -6.12 12.01 17.78
C ASP A 162 -7.63 11.97 18.01
N CYS A 163 -8.33 13.09 17.80
CA CYS A 163 -9.79 13.11 17.79
C CYS A 163 -10.35 12.24 16.65
N LEU A 164 -9.76 12.30 15.45
CA LEU A 164 -10.15 11.45 14.31
C LEU A 164 -9.94 9.96 14.62
N LYS A 165 -8.83 9.58 15.28
CA LYS A 165 -8.59 8.20 15.75
C LYS A 165 -9.68 7.72 16.72
N GLN A 166 -10.14 8.62 17.60
CA GLN A 166 -11.26 8.38 18.52
C GLN A 166 -12.64 8.51 17.85
N ARG A 167 -12.69 8.62 16.52
CA ARG A 167 -13.89 8.82 15.70
C ARG A 167 -14.65 10.12 16.00
N ASN A 168 -14.00 11.10 16.64
CA ASN A 168 -14.55 12.43 16.84
C ASN A 168 -14.22 13.33 15.63
N LEU A 169 -15.22 13.64 14.83
CA LEU A 169 -15.09 14.45 13.61
C LEU A 169 -15.21 15.96 13.85
N GLU A 170 -15.67 16.38 15.03
CA GLU A 170 -16.00 17.79 15.31
C GLU A 170 -14.79 18.73 15.15
N PRO A 171 -13.59 18.42 15.70
CA PRO A 171 -12.43 19.30 15.53
C PRO A 171 -11.97 19.40 14.07
N ALA A 172 -12.04 18.30 13.31
CA ALA A 172 -11.68 18.29 11.89
C ALA A 172 -12.67 19.10 11.04
N LEU A 173 -13.97 19.00 11.34
CA LEU A 173 -15.02 19.77 10.69
C LEU A 173 -14.87 21.27 10.94
N GLU A 174 -14.61 21.67 12.19
CA GLU A 174 -14.41 23.09 12.50
C GLU A 174 -13.13 23.64 11.83
N TRP A 175 -12.04 22.85 11.84
CA TRP A 175 -10.80 23.23 11.16
C TRP A 175 -11.01 23.42 9.65
N THR A 176 -11.68 22.47 8.98
CA THR A 176 -11.94 22.58 7.52
C THR A 176 -12.86 23.74 7.17
N LYS A 177 -13.82 24.06 8.03
CA LYS A 177 -14.70 25.22 7.87
C LYS A 177 -13.94 26.55 7.98
N ASN A 178 -13.02 26.67 8.94
CA ASN A 178 -12.18 27.87 9.09
C ASN A 178 -11.20 28.05 7.93
N HIS A 179 -10.84 26.97 7.25
CA HIS A 179 -9.89 26.95 6.14
C HIS A 179 -10.56 26.73 4.77
N ARG A 180 -11.89 26.88 4.69
CA ARG A 180 -12.70 26.50 3.52
C ARG A 180 -12.23 27.17 2.23
N ASP A 181 -12.04 28.48 2.24
CA ASP A 181 -11.70 29.23 1.02
C ASP A 181 -10.35 28.77 0.45
N ALA A 182 -9.39 28.48 1.33
CA ALA A 182 -8.07 28.01 0.93
C ALA A 182 -8.10 26.55 0.44
N LEU A 183 -8.92 25.69 1.05
CA LEU A 183 -9.15 24.32 0.60
C LEU A 183 -9.86 24.29 -0.76
N LEU A 184 -10.84 25.16 -0.99
CA LEU A 184 -11.53 25.30 -2.27
C LEU A 184 -10.58 25.77 -3.37
N ALA A 185 -9.66 26.71 -3.07
CA ALA A 185 -8.62 27.13 -4.01
C ALA A 185 -7.69 25.98 -4.43
N GLN A 186 -7.46 25.00 -3.54
CA GLN A 186 -6.69 23.78 -3.82
C GLN A 186 -7.54 22.66 -4.44
N ASN A 187 -8.82 22.93 -4.77
CA ASN A 187 -9.76 21.95 -5.28
C ASN A 187 -9.95 20.72 -4.36
N SER A 188 -9.76 20.91 -3.04
CA SER A 188 -9.93 19.88 -2.01
C SER A 188 -11.35 19.32 -1.98
N SER A 189 -11.48 18.07 -1.55
CA SER A 189 -12.77 17.40 -1.24
C SER A 189 -12.87 16.97 0.22
N LEU A 190 -11.93 17.37 1.08
CA LEU A 190 -11.82 16.93 2.47
C LEU A 190 -13.05 17.31 3.30
N GLU A 191 -13.52 18.56 3.17
CA GLU A 191 -14.70 19.03 3.91
C GLU A 191 -15.93 18.17 3.60
N PHE A 192 -16.15 17.83 2.33
CA PHE A 192 -17.22 16.94 1.92
C PHE A 192 -17.04 15.51 2.48
N LYS A 193 -15.82 14.95 2.43
CA LYS A 193 -15.54 13.61 2.97
C LYS A 193 -15.79 13.53 4.49
N LEU A 194 -15.47 14.57 5.25
CA LEU A 194 -15.76 14.65 6.69
C LEU A 194 -17.27 14.73 6.95
N HIS A 195 -17.99 15.58 6.23
CA HIS A 195 -19.45 15.67 6.34
C HIS A 195 -20.14 14.36 5.94
N ARG A 196 -19.61 13.65 4.94
CA ARG A 196 -20.07 12.32 4.53
C ARG A 196 -19.94 11.32 5.68
N LEU A 197 -18.78 11.25 6.32
CA LEU A 197 -18.56 10.36 7.48
C LEU A 197 -19.48 10.70 8.65
N GLN A 198 -19.67 11.99 8.94
CA GLN A 198 -20.57 12.43 10.01
C GLN A 198 -22.02 12.07 9.70
N PHE A 199 -22.47 12.26 8.46
CA PHE A 199 -23.80 11.86 8.03
C PHE A 199 -24.00 10.35 8.19
N ILE A 200 -23.06 9.52 7.72
CA ILE A 200 -23.13 8.06 7.88
C ILE A 200 -23.19 7.66 9.37
N ARG A 201 -22.43 8.34 10.24
CA ARG A 201 -22.49 8.11 11.68
C ARG A 201 -23.87 8.41 12.27
N LEU A 202 -24.59 9.42 11.77
CA LEU A 202 -25.96 9.70 12.19
C LEU A 202 -26.93 8.62 11.69
N VAL A 203 -26.80 8.17 10.44
CA VAL A 203 -27.67 7.11 9.89
C VAL A 203 -27.43 5.77 10.59
N GLN A 204 -26.19 5.48 11.02
CA GLN A 204 -25.85 4.29 11.80
C GLN A 204 -26.54 4.21 13.17
N GLN A 205 -27.02 5.33 13.72
CA GLN A 205 -27.79 5.35 14.98
C GLN A 205 -29.22 4.81 14.80
N GLY A 206 -29.65 4.56 13.56
CA GLY A 206 -30.94 3.96 13.26
C GLY A 206 -32.09 4.97 13.15
N PRO A 207 -33.35 4.49 13.12
CA PRO A 207 -34.52 5.31 12.80
C PRO A 207 -34.74 6.51 13.73
N SER A 208 -34.30 6.44 14.98
CA SER A 208 -34.42 7.53 15.96
C SER A 208 -33.68 8.80 15.53
N SER A 209 -32.59 8.65 14.77
CA SER A 209 -31.74 9.78 14.35
C SER A 209 -32.01 10.21 12.90
N GLN A 210 -33.06 9.69 12.27
CA GLN A 210 -33.43 10.03 10.89
C GLN A 210 -33.69 11.53 10.71
N ALA A 211 -34.44 12.14 11.64
CA ALA A 211 -34.75 13.57 11.58
C ALA A 211 -33.47 14.41 11.69
N GLU A 212 -32.55 14.02 12.58
CA GLU A 212 -31.25 14.68 12.77
C GLU A 212 -30.37 14.54 11.52
N ALA A 213 -30.28 13.35 10.93
CA ALA A 213 -29.52 13.10 9.70
C ALA A 213 -30.04 13.96 8.53
N VAL A 214 -31.36 14.06 8.36
CA VAL A 214 -31.98 14.91 7.33
C VAL A 214 -31.70 16.39 7.58
N MET A 215 -31.80 16.85 8.83
CA MET A 215 -31.45 18.22 9.19
C MET A 215 -29.97 18.52 8.91
N TYR A 216 -29.08 17.60 9.28
CA TYR A 216 -27.66 17.71 9.04
C TYR A 216 -27.34 17.81 7.54
N ALA A 217 -27.96 16.97 6.72
CA ALA A 217 -27.80 17.00 5.27
C ALA A 217 -28.25 18.34 4.67
N ARG A 218 -29.41 18.85 5.06
CA ARG A 218 -29.93 20.15 4.58
C ARG A 218 -29.03 21.32 4.99
N LYS A 219 -28.41 21.24 6.15
CA LYS A 219 -27.53 22.30 6.66
C LYS A 219 -26.15 22.28 6.01
N ASN A 220 -25.54 21.11 5.85
CA ASN A 220 -24.12 21.00 5.52
C ASN A 220 -23.82 20.38 4.15
N LEU A 221 -24.72 19.55 3.58
CA LEU A 221 -24.47 18.85 2.32
C LEU A 221 -24.93 19.65 1.08
N THR A 222 -25.86 20.59 1.24
CA THR A 222 -26.43 21.37 0.13
C THR A 222 -25.38 22.14 -0.66
N GLN A 223 -24.35 22.67 0.00
CA GLN A 223 -23.25 23.39 -0.64
C GLN A 223 -22.38 22.52 -1.56
N PHE A 224 -22.43 21.19 -1.40
CA PHE A 224 -21.62 20.25 -2.19
C PHE A 224 -22.38 19.61 -3.35
N VAL A 225 -23.69 19.86 -3.48
CA VAL A 225 -24.54 19.22 -4.50
C VAL A 225 -24.05 19.50 -5.92
N THR A 226 -23.56 20.71 -6.20
CA THR A 226 -23.06 21.08 -7.53
C THR A 226 -21.86 20.25 -7.99
N ARG A 227 -21.00 19.81 -7.06
CA ARG A 227 -19.77 19.05 -7.35
C ARG A 227 -19.89 17.56 -7.05
N HIS A 228 -20.71 17.16 -6.09
CA HIS A 228 -20.83 15.82 -5.54
C HIS A 228 -22.26 15.26 -5.59
N GLU A 229 -23.05 15.67 -6.59
CA GLU A 229 -24.49 15.33 -6.70
C GLU A 229 -24.78 13.83 -6.51
N LYS A 230 -24.09 12.97 -7.26
CA LYS A 230 -24.29 11.51 -7.20
C LYS A 230 -23.99 10.91 -5.82
N GLU A 231 -22.97 11.43 -5.16
CA GLU A 231 -22.59 10.99 -3.81
C GLU A 231 -23.64 11.45 -2.78
N VAL A 232 -24.11 12.70 -2.89
CA VAL A 232 -25.20 13.21 -2.03
C VAL A 232 -26.49 12.41 -2.24
N GLN A 233 -26.85 12.10 -3.49
CA GLN A 233 -28.01 11.25 -3.80
C GLN A 233 -27.87 9.85 -3.17
N SER A 234 -26.67 9.26 -3.24
CA SER A 234 -26.38 7.96 -2.63
C SER A 234 -26.52 8.02 -1.10
N LEU A 235 -26.02 9.09 -0.47
CA LEU A 235 -26.19 9.32 0.98
C LEU A 235 -27.67 9.45 1.35
N MET A 236 -28.45 10.22 0.60
CA MET A 236 -29.89 10.34 0.85
C MET A 236 -30.62 9.00 0.66
N GLY A 237 -30.19 8.18 -0.31
CA GLY A 237 -30.71 6.83 -0.54
C GLY A 237 -30.53 5.88 0.64
N THR A 238 -29.51 6.07 1.48
CA THR A 238 -29.29 5.24 2.68
C THR A 238 -30.46 5.31 3.67
N LEU A 239 -31.20 6.42 3.69
CA LEU A 239 -32.33 6.63 4.60
C LEU A 239 -33.47 5.62 4.35
N LEU A 240 -33.61 5.08 3.14
CA LEU A 240 -34.61 4.07 2.82
C LEU A 240 -34.36 2.74 3.56
N TYR A 241 -33.11 2.48 3.91
CA TYR A 241 -32.67 1.22 4.52
C TYR A 241 -32.48 1.32 6.04
N LEU A 242 -32.76 2.49 6.64
CA LEU A 242 -32.71 2.71 8.08
C LEU A 242 -33.43 1.63 8.93
N PRO A 243 -34.66 1.18 8.57
CA PRO A 243 -35.36 0.18 9.38
C PRO A 243 -34.68 -1.19 9.43
N ASN A 244 -34.01 -1.58 8.35
CA ASN A 244 -33.35 -2.88 8.20
C ASN A 244 -31.83 -2.81 8.44
N GLY A 245 -31.29 -1.62 8.62
CA GLY A 245 -29.86 -1.35 8.73
C GLY A 245 -29.17 -1.15 7.37
N ILE A 246 -28.18 -0.25 7.36
CA ILE A 246 -27.40 0.07 6.14
C ILE A 246 -26.47 -1.09 5.75
N GLN A 247 -26.06 -1.93 6.71
CA GLN A 247 -25.13 -3.04 6.48
C GLN A 247 -25.64 -4.06 5.46
N SER A 248 -26.97 -4.29 5.42
CA SER A 248 -27.64 -5.17 4.47
C SER A 248 -28.11 -4.45 3.19
N SER A 249 -27.74 -3.18 3.00
CA SER A 249 -28.16 -2.38 1.85
C SER A 249 -27.10 -2.36 0.74
N PRO A 250 -27.46 -1.91 -0.48
CA PRO A 250 -26.50 -1.64 -1.55
C PRO A 250 -25.41 -0.61 -1.16
N TYR A 251 -25.60 0.12 -0.06
CA TYR A 251 -24.71 1.16 0.44
C TYR A 251 -23.74 0.68 1.53
N SER A 252 -23.58 -0.63 1.74
CA SER A 252 -22.68 -1.20 2.74
C SER A 252 -21.24 -0.70 2.63
N HIS A 253 -20.76 -0.41 1.42
CA HIS A 253 -19.45 0.17 1.15
C HIS A 253 -19.21 1.53 1.83
N LEU A 254 -20.26 2.28 2.16
CA LEU A 254 -20.15 3.56 2.89
C LEU A 254 -19.80 3.36 4.38
N LEU A 255 -19.79 2.12 4.86
CA LEU A 255 -19.51 1.73 6.25
C LEU A 255 -18.12 1.09 6.40
N ASP A 256 -17.33 1.04 5.32
CA ASP A 256 -16.00 0.45 5.32
C ASP A 256 -15.10 1.14 6.38
N PRO A 257 -14.55 0.39 7.35
CA PRO A 257 -13.60 0.94 8.33
C PRO A 257 -12.39 1.64 7.72
N ASN A 258 -11.96 1.24 6.51
CA ASN A 258 -10.84 1.87 5.81
C ASN A 258 -11.10 3.34 5.50
N LEU A 259 -12.36 3.78 5.40
CA LEU A 259 -12.70 5.19 5.20
C LEU A 259 -12.18 6.10 6.33
N TRP A 260 -11.99 5.54 7.54
CA TRP A 260 -11.40 6.26 8.68
C TRP A 260 -9.88 6.36 8.59
N LEU A 261 -9.22 5.38 7.97
CA LEU A 261 -7.79 5.46 7.68
C LEU A 261 -7.55 6.46 6.54
N ASP A 262 -8.35 6.37 5.48
CA ASP A 262 -8.29 7.28 4.34
C ASP A 262 -8.53 8.73 4.77
N ILE A 263 -9.51 9.02 5.64
CA ILE A 263 -9.76 10.39 6.09
C ILE A 263 -8.61 10.94 6.92
N HIS A 264 -7.95 10.11 7.72
CA HIS A 264 -6.80 10.49 8.52
C HIS A 264 -5.62 10.90 7.60
N ASP A 265 -5.35 10.11 6.57
CA ASP A 265 -4.28 10.38 5.61
C ASP A 265 -4.59 11.60 4.73
N VAL A 266 -5.82 11.71 4.22
CA VAL A 266 -6.26 12.86 3.42
C VAL A 266 -6.21 14.14 4.25
N PHE A 267 -6.69 14.12 5.50
CA PHE A 267 -6.62 15.27 6.40
C PHE A 267 -5.17 15.69 6.63
N THR A 268 -4.29 14.75 6.99
CA THR A 268 -2.86 15.01 7.23
C THR A 268 -2.21 15.66 6.03
N LYS A 269 -2.44 15.10 4.83
CA LYS A 269 -1.83 15.59 3.59
C LYS A 269 -2.29 17.00 3.25
N GLU A 270 -3.60 17.24 3.28
CA GLU A 270 -4.16 18.53 2.88
C GLU A 270 -3.87 19.62 3.91
N ALA A 271 -3.93 19.30 5.20
CA ALA A 271 -3.63 20.25 6.25
C ALA A 271 -2.14 20.66 6.27
N CYS A 272 -1.22 19.71 6.09
CA CYS A 272 0.19 20.01 5.91
C CYS A 272 0.44 20.86 4.65
N THR A 273 -0.20 20.52 3.52
CA THR A 273 -0.09 21.30 2.28
C THR A 273 -0.56 22.73 2.48
N LEU A 274 -1.69 22.93 3.16
CA LEU A 274 -2.26 24.24 3.42
C LEU A 274 -1.36 25.10 4.31
N LEU A 275 -0.75 24.49 5.34
CA LEU A 275 0.13 25.18 6.28
C LEU A 275 1.56 25.37 5.74
N GLY A 276 1.83 24.97 4.50
CA GLY A 276 3.17 25.04 3.90
C GLY A 276 4.17 24.09 4.57
N LEU A 277 3.68 23.02 5.18
CA LEU A 277 4.47 22.01 5.88
C LEU A 277 4.70 20.82 4.95
N SER A 278 5.88 20.21 5.04
CA SER A 278 6.14 18.94 4.36
C SER A 278 5.27 17.84 4.97
N VAL A 279 4.42 17.22 4.15
CA VAL A 279 3.54 16.10 4.53
C VAL A 279 4.37 14.92 5.04
N ASP A 280 5.39 14.55 4.27
CA ASP A 280 6.34 13.53 4.65
C ASP A 280 7.53 14.16 5.38
N SER A 281 7.90 13.58 6.52
CA SER A 281 9.20 13.88 7.09
C SER A 281 10.29 13.37 6.15
N PRO A 282 11.42 14.08 5.98
CA PRO A 282 12.61 13.53 5.32
C PRO A 282 13.05 12.18 5.94
N LEU A 283 12.77 11.98 7.23
CA LEU A 283 13.00 10.72 7.95
C LEU A 283 11.93 9.65 7.69
N SER A 284 10.74 10.06 7.26
CA SER A 284 9.63 9.18 6.88
C SER A 284 9.68 8.79 5.40
N CYS A 285 10.65 9.29 4.64
CA CYS A 285 10.87 8.84 3.28
C CYS A 285 11.05 7.33 3.32
N LYS A 286 10.02 6.61 2.88
CA LYS A 286 10.05 5.19 2.54
C LYS A 286 10.90 5.00 1.29
N CYS A 287 12.12 5.55 1.32
CA CYS A 287 13.15 5.20 0.37
C CYS A 287 13.38 3.71 0.60
N GLY A 288 12.98 2.91 -0.38
CA GLY A 288 13.05 1.46 -0.31
C GLY A 288 14.41 1.04 0.22
N MET A 289 14.36 0.46 1.43
CA MET A 289 15.35 -0.43 2.01
C MET A 289 16.80 0.11 2.15
N TYR A 290 17.28 0.09 3.40
CA TYR A 290 18.68 -0.11 3.83
C TYR A 290 19.53 1.07 4.35
N SER A 291 19.12 2.34 4.33
CA SER A 291 19.97 3.42 4.89
C SER A 291 19.54 3.99 6.26
N ILE A 292 18.35 3.64 6.78
CA ILE A 292 17.82 4.19 8.06
C ILE A 292 17.95 3.20 9.23
N ALA A 293 18.81 2.19 9.13
CA ALA A 293 19.07 1.25 10.23
C ALA A 293 19.68 1.90 11.50
N GLY A 294 20.11 3.17 11.41
CA GLY A 294 20.67 3.93 12.53
C GLY A 294 19.63 4.64 13.42
N ILE A 295 18.51 5.13 12.87
CA ILE A 295 17.55 5.97 13.63
C ILE A 295 16.36 5.15 14.15
N ALA A 296 16.01 4.04 13.49
CA ALA A 296 14.92 3.16 13.91
C ALA A 296 15.13 2.47 15.27
N LYS A 297 16.30 2.63 15.92
CA LYS A 297 16.55 2.11 17.27
C LYS A 297 15.85 2.87 18.40
N TYR A 298 15.38 4.10 18.17
CA TYR A 298 14.78 4.92 19.23
C TYR A 298 13.24 4.91 19.24
N GLN A 299 12.60 4.49 18.14
CA GLN A 299 11.14 4.49 17.99
C GLN A 299 10.47 3.17 18.42
N ALA A 300 11.26 2.18 18.87
CA ALA A 300 10.77 0.85 19.23
C ALA A 300 10.49 0.67 20.74
N SER A 301 10.34 1.75 21.53
CA SER A 301 10.00 1.63 22.96
C SER A 301 8.50 1.61 23.26
N TYR A 302 7.62 1.79 22.25
CA TYR A 302 6.17 1.69 22.44
C TYR A 302 5.55 0.66 21.49
N ALA A 303 5.58 -0.60 21.96
CA ALA A 303 4.57 -1.63 21.75
C ALA A 303 3.95 -1.75 20.35
N THR A 304 4.71 -2.26 19.39
CA THR A 304 4.21 -3.34 18.52
C THR A 304 5.29 -4.39 18.45
N GLU A 305 4.95 -5.66 18.74
CA GLU A 305 5.87 -6.79 18.57
C GLU A 305 6.31 -6.84 17.10
N THR A 306 7.50 -6.34 16.81
CA THR A 306 8.11 -6.34 15.47
C THR A 306 8.53 -7.76 15.14
N ILE A 307 7.56 -8.52 14.66
CA ILE A 307 7.73 -9.90 14.25
C ILE A 307 8.62 -9.97 13.00
N PHE A 308 9.84 -10.50 13.12
CA PHE A 308 10.70 -10.78 11.97
C PHE A 308 10.27 -12.06 11.24
N ALA A 309 9.87 -11.93 9.98
CA ALA A 309 9.63 -13.07 9.09
C ALA A 309 10.87 -13.37 8.25
N CYS A 310 11.35 -14.62 8.29
CA CYS A 310 12.49 -15.06 7.51
C CYS A 310 12.14 -15.07 6.01
N PRO A 311 12.87 -14.35 5.14
CA PRO A 311 12.50 -14.30 3.73
C PRO A 311 12.89 -15.56 2.94
N ILE A 312 13.75 -16.41 3.50
CA ILE A 312 14.16 -17.71 2.90
C ILE A 312 13.14 -18.80 3.20
N LEU A 313 12.76 -18.95 4.47
CA LEU A 313 11.80 -19.96 4.89
C LEU A 313 10.35 -19.47 4.80
N ARG A 314 10.13 -18.17 4.60
CA ARG A 314 8.81 -17.51 4.60
C ARG A 314 8.02 -17.81 5.87
N GLN A 315 8.72 -17.90 6.99
CA GLN A 315 8.19 -18.24 8.31
C GLN A 315 8.53 -17.14 9.31
N GLN A 316 7.58 -16.87 10.19
CA GLN A 316 7.78 -15.99 11.34
C GLN A 316 8.83 -16.58 12.29
N SER A 317 9.72 -15.71 12.76
CA SER A 317 10.76 -16.09 13.72
C SER A 317 10.17 -16.22 15.12
N THR A 318 10.73 -17.15 15.89
CA THR A 318 10.32 -17.49 17.24
C THR A 318 11.53 -17.48 18.16
N GLU A 319 11.35 -17.63 19.47
CA GLU A 319 12.47 -17.78 20.40
C GLU A 319 13.41 -18.94 20.03
N ASN A 320 12.85 -20.02 19.48
CA ASN A 320 13.60 -21.20 19.02
C ASN A 320 14.23 -21.01 17.64
N ASN A 321 13.62 -20.19 16.78
CA ASN A 321 14.14 -19.85 15.46
C ASN A 321 14.32 -18.32 15.31
N PRO A 322 15.29 -17.73 16.02
CA PRO A 322 15.42 -16.29 16.06
C PRO A 322 16.13 -15.73 14.82
N PRO A 323 16.05 -14.41 14.58
CA PRO A 323 16.82 -13.75 13.55
C PRO A 323 18.33 -13.76 13.84
N MET A 324 19.10 -14.10 12.81
CA MET A 324 20.55 -14.15 12.80
C MET A 324 21.07 -13.18 11.73
N LYS A 325 21.91 -12.24 12.13
CA LYS A 325 22.61 -11.30 11.25
C LYS A 325 23.92 -11.90 10.76
N LEU A 326 24.08 -11.95 9.45
CA LEU A 326 25.29 -12.36 8.75
C LEU A 326 26.37 -11.26 8.80
N VAL A 327 27.63 -11.61 8.54
CA VAL A 327 28.75 -10.64 8.46
C VAL A 327 28.54 -9.58 7.39
N CYS A 328 27.80 -9.91 6.33
CA CYS A 328 27.41 -8.97 5.26
C CYS A 328 26.23 -8.06 5.62
N GLY A 329 25.68 -8.15 6.83
CA GLY A 329 24.58 -7.31 7.30
C GLY A 329 23.17 -7.85 7.03
N HIS A 330 23.01 -8.84 6.15
CA HIS A 330 21.71 -9.48 5.90
C HIS A 330 21.23 -10.30 7.11
N VAL A 331 19.91 -10.37 7.30
CA VAL A 331 19.28 -11.13 8.39
C VAL A 331 18.50 -12.30 7.82
N ILE A 332 18.77 -13.49 8.35
CA ILE A 332 18.02 -14.73 8.06
C ILE A 332 17.65 -15.41 9.40
N SER A 333 16.73 -16.37 9.40
CA SER A 333 16.45 -17.12 10.64
C SER A 333 17.53 -18.16 10.92
N ARG A 334 17.64 -18.60 12.18
CA ARG A 334 18.57 -19.65 12.61
C ARG A 334 18.39 -20.96 11.82
N ASP A 335 17.15 -21.36 11.56
CA ASP A 335 16.86 -22.55 10.77
C ASP A 335 17.29 -22.39 9.30
N ALA A 336 17.13 -21.19 8.73
CA ALA A 336 17.60 -20.90 7.39
C ALA A 336 19.14 -20.94 7.34
N LEU A 337 19.81 -20.39 8.35
CA LEU A 337 21.26 -20.41 8.50
C LEU A 337 21.79 -21.86 8.54
N ASN A 338 21.17 -22.72 9.35
CA ASN A 338 21.56 -24.12 9.48
C ASN A 338 21.33 -24.89 8.17
N LYS A 339 20.21 -24.64 7.47
CA LYS A 339 19.90 -25.29 6.17
C LYS A 339 20.82 -24.85 5.03
N LEU A 340 21.27 -23.61 5.04
CA LEU A 340 22.15 -23.05 4.00
C LEU A 340 23.64 -23.33 4.26
N THR A 341 23.98 -23.83 5.45
CA THR A 341 25.34 -24.20 5.80
C THR A 341 25.74 -25.49 5.10
N ASN A 342 26.85 -25.46 4.36
CA ASN A 342 27.44 -26.64 3.76
C ASN A 342 28.92 -26.71 4.13
N SER A 343 29.34 -27.78 4.83
CA SER A 343 30.74 -28.05 5.18
C SER A 343 31.44 -26.86 5.86
N ASN A 344 30.79 -26.31 6.92
CA ASN A 344 31.22 -25.13 7.70
C ASN A 344 31.33 -23.81 6.93
N LYS A 345 30.74 -23.72 5.73
CA LYS A 345 30.61 -22.47 5.00
C LYS A 345 29.15 -22.15 4.76
N LEU A 346 28.81 -20.89 4.97
CA LEU A 346 27.50 -20.33 4.69
C LEU A 346 27.65 -19.27 3.61
N LYS A 347 27.01 -19.49 2.47
CA LYS A 347 26.88 -18.48 1.42
C LYS A 347 25.62 -17.66 1.65
N CYS A 348 25.75 -16.34 1.67
CA CYS A 348 24.59 -15.47 1.77
C CYS A 348 23.66 -15.68 0.55
N PRO A 349 22.35 -15.85 0.74
CA PRO A 349 21.42 -15.98 -0.39
C PRO A 349 21.18 -14.66 -1.14
N TYR A 350 21.54 -13.52 -0.54
CA TYR A 350 21.32 -12.18 -1.08
C TYR A 350 22.58 -11.53 -1.66
N CYS A 351 23.78 -12.06 -1.36
CA CYS A 351 25.03 -11.46 -1.81
C CYS A 351 26.14 -12.51 -1.97
N PRO A 352 27.25 -12.22 -2.67
CA PRO A 352 28.29 -13.21 -2.94
C PRO A 352 29.17 -13.55 -1.72
N VAL A 353 28.93 -12.93 -0.56
CA VAL A 353 29.75 -13.11 0.65
C VAL A 353 29.53 -14.49 1.26
N GLU A 354 30.65 -15.16 1.56
CA GLU A 354 30.71 -16.41 2.29
C GLU A 354 31.28 -16.17 3.69
N GLN A 355 30.79 -16.90 4.68
CA GLN A 355 31.22 -16.77 6.07
C GLN A 355 31.20 -18.12 6.80
N ASN A 356 31.83 -18.18 7.96
CA ASN A 356 31.63 -19.27 8.90
C ASN A 356 30.26 -19.08 9.59
N PRO A 357 29.39 -20.10 9.66
CA PRO A 357 28.11 -20.04 10.39
C PRO A 357 28.22 -19.48 11.81
N GLU A 358 29.35 -19.70 12.49
CA GLU A 358 29.62 -19.22 13.86
C GLU A 358 29.76 -17.69 13.95
N ASP A 359 30.07 -17.01 12.84
CA ASP A 359 30.24 -15.55 12.81
C ASP A 359 28.88 -14.81 12.82
N ALA A 360 27.77 -15.53 12.60
CA ALA A 360 26.44 -14.95 12.59
C ALA A 360 25.99 -14.57 14.00
N ARG A 361 25.50 -13.35 14.16
CA ARG A 361 25.10 -12.81 15.47
C ARG A 361 23.59 -12.78 15.60
N LEU A 362 23.09 -13.28 16.73
CA LEU A 362 21.71 -13.11 17.15
C LEU A 362 21.36 -11.62 17.25
N ILE A 363 20.20 -11.23 16.76
CA ILE A 363 19.65 -9.87 16.94
C ILE A 363 18.27 -9.96 17.59
N TYR A 364 17.95 -8.92 18.36
CA TYR A 364 16.64 -8.72 18.96
C TYR A 364 15.99 -7.52 18.26
N PHE A 365 14.69 -7.64 17.94
CA PHE A 365 13.90 -6.61 17.27
C PHE A 365 13.01 -5.87 18.26
#